data_AF-X5ZDN7-F1
#
_entry.id   AF-X5ZDN7-F1
#
_cell.length_a   1.000
_cell.length_b   1.000
_cell.length_c   1.000
_cell.angle_alpha   90.00
_cell.angle_beta   90.00
_cell.angle_gamma   90.00
#
_symmetry.space_group_name_H-M   'P 1'
#
loop_
_entity.id
_entity.type
_entity.pdbx_description
1 polymer ?
#
loop_
_entity_poly.entity_id
_entity_poly.type
_entity_poly.pdbx_seq_one_letter_code
_entity_poly.pdbx_strand_id
1 'polypeptide(L)' 'MLADLIDEAAAVGKSVSIHVEKNNPTRRLYKRLGFTVAEDKGVYDLMIRSP' A
#
# COMPACT_ATOMS: atom_id res chain seq x y z
N MET A 1 0.15 11.49 9.14
CA MET A 1 0.60 11.32 7.72
C MET A 1 0.55 9.82 7.37
N LEU A 2 0.77 9.43 6.12
CA LEU A 2 0.72 7.99 5.72
C LEU A 2 1.76 7.14 6.47
N ALA A 3 2.94 7.69 6.76
CA ALA A 3 3.97 7.02 7.54
C ALA A 3 3.47 6.65 8.95
N ASP A 4 2.88 7.61 9.67
CA ASP A 4 2.35 7.40 11.02
C ASP A 4 1.31 6.26 11.06
N LEU A 5 0.40 6.22 10.09
CA LEU A 5 -0.58 5.13 9.98
C LEU A 5 0.08 3.76 9.78
N ILE A 6 1.14 3.71 8.98
CA ILE A 6 1.88 2.47 8.75
C ILE A 6 2.60 2.04 10.03
N ASP A 7 3.22 2.97 10.74
CA ASP A 7 3.92 2.68 11.99
C ASP A 7 2.94 2.21 13.08
N GLU A 8 1.76 2.84 13.20
CA GLU A 8 0.68 2.42 14.09
C GLU A 8 0.19 1.01 13.74
N ALA A 9 -0.02 0.71 12.45
CA ALA A 9 -0.47 -0.59 12.00
C ALA A 9 0.58 -1.68 12.28
N ALA A 10 1.86 -1.40 12.02
CA ALA A 10 2.97 -2.30 12.33
C ALA A 10 3.08 -2.57 13.83
N ALA A 11 2.92 -1.54 14.68
CA ALA A 11 2.96 -1.67 16.14
C ALA A 11 1.89 -2.63 16.70
N VAL A 12 0.77 -2.80 16.00
CA VAL A 12 -0.31 -3.73 16.38
C VAL A 12 -0.40 -4.97 15.49
N GLY A 13 0.61 -5.22 14.65
CA GLY A 13 0.67 -6.40 13.78
C GLY A 13 -0.39 -6.43 12.67
N LYS A 14 -0.88 -5.28 12.22
CA LYS A 14 -1.86 -5.15 11.13
C LYS A 14 -1.20 -4.71 9.83
N SER A 15 -1.65 -5.31 8.73
CA SER A 15 -1.29 -4.85 7.39
C SER A 15 -2.04 -3.58 7.01
N VAL A 16 -1.43 -2.75 6.17
CA VAL A 16 -2.09 -1.61 5.51
C VAL A 16 -2.35 -1.96 4.06
N SER A 17 -3.55 -1.64 3.56
CA SER A 17 -3.89 -1.80 2.15
C SER A 17 -4.33 -0.47 1.53
N ILE A 18 -4.11 -0.34 0.22
CA ILE A 18 -4.49 0.84 -0.56
C ILE A 18 -4.87 0.43 -1.99
N HIS A 19 -5.91 1.05 -2.52
CA HIS A 19 -6.26 0.94 -3.94
C HIS A 19 -5.56 2.03 -4.73
N VAL A 20 -4.83 1.64 -5.78
CA VAL A 20 -4.02 2.56 -6.58
C VAL A 20 -4.28 2.30 -8.05
N GLU A 21 -4.65 3.31 -8.82
CA GLU A 21 -4.75 3.16 -10.28
C GLU A 21 -3.41 2.73 -10.87
N LYS A 22 -3.44 1.79 -11.82
CA LYS A 22 -2.22 1.21 -12.43
C LYS A 22 -1.30 2.25 -13.06
N ASN A 23 -1.90 3.31 -13.59
CA ASN A 23 -1.23 4.43 -14.27
C ASN A 23 -0.90 5.60 -13.34
N ASN A 24 -1.24 5.52 -12.05
CA ASN A 24 -0.92 6.59 -11.10
C ASN A 24 0.60 6.68 -10.87
N PRO A 25 1.26 7.83 -11.13
CA PRO A 25 2.70 8.00 -10.93
C PRO A 25 3.17 7.70 -9.50
N THR A 26 2.29 7.93 -8.52
CA THR A 26 2.50 7.71 -7.09
C THR A 26 2.63 6.22 -6.73
N ARG A 27 2.25 5.30 -7.64
CA ARG A 27 2.44 3.85 -7.45
C ARG A 27 3.89 3.48 -7.17
N ARG A 28 4.87 4.22 -7.71
CA ARG A 28 6.29 4.03 -7.39
C ARG A 28 6.64 4.42 -5.94
N LEU A 29 5.96 5.42 -5.39
CA LEU A 29 6.13 5.81 -3.98
C LEU A 29 5.65 4.69 -3.07
N TYR A 30 4.47 4.12 -3.33
CA TYR A 30 3.95 3.01 -2.52
C TYR A 30 4.86 1.78 -2.58
N LYS A 31 5.40 1.43 -3.75
CA LYS A 31 6.43 0.39 -3.86
C LYS A 31 7.66 0.65 -2.99
N ARG A 32 8.17 1.90 -2.99
CA ARG A 32 9.29 2.30 -2.13
C ARG A 32 8.96 2.25 -0.64
N LEU A 33 7.70 2.50 -0.27
CA LEU A 33 7.21 2.41 1.10
C LEU A 33 6.95 0.96 1.55
N GLY A 34 7.22 -0.05 0.71
CA GLY A 34 7.09 -1.47 1.04
C GLY A 34 5.76 -2.10 0.65
N PHE A 35 4.89 -1.40 -0.07
CA PHE A 35 3.65 -2.00 -0.58
C PHE A 35 3.93 -2.87 -1.80
N THR A 36 3.29 -4.04 -1.85
CA THR A 36 3.29 -4.98 -2.96
C THR A 36 1.89 -5.14 -3.53
N VAL A 37 1.75 -5.55 -4.80
CA VAL A 37 0.43 -5.81 -5.38
C VAL A 37 -0.13 -7.10 -4.78
N ALA A 38 -1.29 -7.01 -4.14
CA ALA A 38 -2.02 -8.13 -3.58
C ALA A 38 -3.08 -8.67 -4.55
N GLU A 39 -3.73 -7.79 -5.31
CA GLU A 39 -4.82 -8.15 -6.22
C GLU A 39 -4.89 -7.15 -7.38
N ASP A 40 -5.20 -7.64 -8.58
CA ASP A 40 -5.50 -6.83 -9.76
C ASP A 40 -7.02 -6.65 -9.87
N LYS A 41 -7.50 -5.40 -9.78
CA LYS A 41 -8.92 -5.03 -9.87
C LYS A 41 -9.23 -4.23 -11.14
N GLY A 42 -8.60 -4.59 -12.25
CA GLY A 42 -8.80 -3.96 -13.55
C GLY A 42 -8.02 -2.65 -13.67
N VAL A 43 -8.64 -1.51 -13.40
CA VAL A 43 -7.97 -0.19 -13.48
C VAL A 43 -7.13 0.08 -12.22
N TYR A 44 -7.48 -0.53 -11.10
CA TYR A 44 -6.81 -0.38 -9.82
C TYR A 44 -6.05 -1.66 -9.44
N ASP A 45 -4.89 -1.49 -8.81
CA ASP A 45 -4.27 -2.54 -8.00
C ASP A 45 -4.71 -2.36 -6.55
N LEU A 46 -5.04 -3.45 -5.87
CA LEU A 46 -4.95 -3.49 -4.41
C LEU A 46 -3.48 -3.72 -4.06
N MET A 47 -2.88 -2.78 -3.33
CA MET A 47 -1.53 -2.94 -2.80
C MET A 47 -1.57 -3.12 -1.28
N ILE A 48 -0.73 -4.00 -0.75
CA ILE A 48 -0.64 -4.31 0.68
C ILE A 48 0.80 -4.13 1.18
N ARG A 49 0.95 -3.61 2.39
CA ARG A 49 2.18 -3.70 3.17
C ARG A 49 1.88 -4.49 4.43
N SER A 50 2.60 -5.60 4.60
CA SER A 50 2.60 -6.37 5.85
C SER A 50 3.31 -5.59 6.98
N PRO A 51 3.00 -5.89 8.25
CA PRO A 51 3.69 -5.30 9.41
C PRO A 51 5.20 -5.32 9.28
#